data_AF-A0A0C1RMK5-F1
#
_entry.id   AF-A0A0C1RMK5-F1
#
_cell.length_a   1.000
_cell.length_b   1.000
_cell.length_c   1.000
_cell.angle_alpha   90.00
_cell.angle_beta   90.00
_cell.angle_gamma   90.00
#
_symmetry.space_group_name_H-M   'P 1'
#
loop_
_entity.id
_entity.type
_entity.pdbx_description
1 polymer ?
#
loop_
_entity_poly.entity_id
_entity_poly.type
_entity_poly.pdbx_seq_one_letter_code
_entity_poly.pdbx_strand_id
1 'polypeptide(L)'
;MNSNSFELYASNPKLVLGFHGCDELTAKSLLSEKPTFKQSKNHYDWLGNGMYFWENDPIRAWEYVNEAKLRNPDKYPNPTVVGAVLDLGHCLNLSENHYKKLLKDAYFRFEKFAIETGAEMPKNKEAYSGDHDKLLRPLDRAVIEFLHATNTDEQQFDSVRGMFVEGEELYKGAGFHEKTHVQIAIRNPMMIKGYFRLIDKHMEID
;
A
#
# COMPACT_ATOMS: atom_id res chain seq x y z
N MET A 1 -3.85 -7.01 -25.04
CA MET A 1 -3.26 -6.15 -26.10
C MET A 1 -2.13 -5.37 -25.44
N ASN A 2 -0.93 -5.36 -26.01
CA ASN A 2 0.15 -4.51 -25.51
C ASN A 2 -0.27 -3.06 -25.76
N SER A 3 -0.79 -2.37 -24.74
CA SER A 3 -0.93 -0.92 -24.81
C SER A 3 0.45 -0.34 -25.10
N ASN A 4 0.53 0.51 -26.12
CA ASN A 4 1.77 1.15 -26.48
C ASN A 4 2.18 2.02 -25.29
N SER A 5 3.41 1.89 -24.78
CA SER A 5 3.81 2.51 -23.50
C SER A 5 3.57 4.02 -23.45
N PHE A 6 3.59 4.68 -24.62
CA PHE A 6 3.29 6.10 -24.78
C PHE A 6 1.84 6.49 -24.42
N GLU A 7 0.85 5.62 -24.65
CA GLU A 7 -0.56 5.92 -24.34
C GLU A 7 -0.79 6.07 -22.83
N LEU A 8 0.00 5.37 -22.00
CA LEU A 8 -0.04 5.48 -20.53
C LEU A 8 0.43 6.84 -20.00
N TYR A 9 1.08 7.65 -20.83
CA TYR A 9 1.54 9.00 -20.50
C TYR A 9 0.73 10.09 -21.22
N ALA A 10 -0.22 9.71 -22.07
CA ALA A 10 -1.03 10.63 -22.86
C ALA A 10 -2.28 11.12 -22.10
N SER A 11 -2.74 10.39 -21.07
CA SER A 11 -3.79 10.84 -20.16
C SER A 11 -3.22 11.78 -19.09
N ASN A 12 -4.04 12.68 -18.54
CA ASN A 12 -3.61 13.56 -17.45
C ASN A 12 -3.50 12.74 -16.15
N PRO A 13 -2.29 12.45 -15.63
CA PRO A 13 -2.12 11.53 -14.54
C PRO A 13 -2.48 12.19 -13.20
N LYS A 14 -3.12 11.45 -12.30
CA LYS A 14 -3.27 11.87 -10.89
C LYS A 14 -2.02 11.45 -10.14
N LEU A 15 -0.95 12.23 -10.31
CA LEU A 15 0.33 11.93 -9.70
C LEU A 15 0.33 12.23 -8.20
N VAL A 16 0.81 11.28 -7.42
CA VAL A 16 1.12 11.43 -5.99
C VAL A 16 2.56 10.99 -5.73
N LEU A 17 3.17 11.52 -4.67
CA LEU A 17 4.45 11.00 -4.21
C LEU A 17 4.19 9.88 -3.21
N GLY A 18 4.79 8.73 -3.46
CA GLY A 18 4.81 7.61 -2.54
C GLY A 18 6.20 7.42 -1.96
N PHE A 19 6.28 7.01 -0.69
CA PHE A 19 7.53 6.70 -0.02
C PHE A 19 7.56 5.25 0.42
N HIS A 20 8.67 4.55 0.18
CA HIS A 20 8.84 3.14 0.48
C HIS A 20 9.99 2.93 1.45
N GLY A 21 9.69 2.56 2.69
CA GLY A 21 10.67 2.16 3.69
C GLY A 21 11.19 0.73 3.43
N CYS A 22 12.49 0.59 3.17
CA CYS A 22 13.14 -0.66 2.82
C CYS A 22 14.63 -0.71 3.25
N ASP A 23 15.32 -1.82 2.99
CA ASP A 23 16.78 -1.86 3.19
C ASP A 23 17.54 -1.17 2.04
N GLU A 24 18.74 -0.67 2.31
CA GLU A 24 19.61 0.00 1.34
C GLU A 24 19.84 -0.81 0.06
N LEU A 25 19.97 -2.15 0.14
CA LEU A 25 20.12 -2.98 -1.06
C LEU A 25 18.85 -2.98 -1.93
N THR A 26 17.68 -2.96 -1.29
CA THR A 26 16.40 -2.82 -2.00
C THR A 26 16.32 -1.44 -2.63
N ALA A 27 16.70 -0.38 -1.90
CA ALA A 27 16.72 0.97 -2.42
C ALA A 27 17.63 1.12 -3.65
N LYS A 28 18.83 0.54 -3.61
CA LYS A 28 19.77 0.51 -4.75
C LYS A 28 19.16 -0.19 -5.97
N SER A 29 18.42 -1.28 -5.77
CA SER A 29 17.71 -1.98 -6.86
C SER A 29 16.60 -1.13 -7.48
N LEU A 30 15.77 -0.49 -6.64
CA LEU A 30 14.68 0.38 -7.09
C LEU A 30 15.19 1.65 -7.80
N LEU A 31 16.36 2.16 -7.43
CA LEU A 31 16.96 3.36 -8.04
C LEU A 31 17.87 3.06 -9.24
N SER A 32 17.95 1.80 -9.66
CA SER A 32 18.79 1.39 -10.79
C SER A 32 18.13 1.71 -12.15
N GLU A 33 18.89 1.59 -13.24
CA GLU A 33 18.37 1.72 -14.61
C GLU A 33 17.26 0.69 -14.95
N LYS A 34 17.21 -0.42 -14.20
CA LYS A 34 16.23 -1.50 -14.37
C LYS A 34 15.56 -1.77 -13.03
N PRO A 35 14.67 -0.86 -12.57
CA PRO A 35 14.03 -1.02 -11.28
C PRO A 35 13.21 -2.30 -11.23
N THR A 36 13.22 -2.95 -10.07
CA THR A 36 12.45 -4.17 -9.85
C THR A 36 11.10 -3.86 -9.22
N PHE A 37 10.05 -4.55 -9.64
CA PHE A 37 8.76 -4.52 -8.97
C PHE A 37 8.54 -5.84 -8.23
N LYS A 38 8.69 -5.80 -6.89
CA LYS A 38 8.36 -6.94 -6.03
C LYS A 38 7.04 -6.69 -5.34
N GLN A 39 5.99 -7.29 -5.87
CA GLN A 39 4.67 -7.28 -5.24
C GLN A 39 4.72 -8.05 -3.91
N SER A 40 4.24 -7.42 -2.83
CA SER A 40 3.96 -8.14 -1.59
C SER A 40 2.74 -9.03 -1.78
N LYS A 41 2.83 -10.25 -1.25
CA LYS A 41 1.77 -11.27 -1.30
C LYS A 41 1.55 -11.91 0.08
N ASN A 42 1.87 -11.20 1.16
CA ASN A 42 1.69 -11.77 2.49
C ASN A 42 0.19 -11.93 2.75
N HIS A 43 -0.19 -12.99 3.45
CA HIS A 43 -1.59 -13.32 3.70
C HIS A 43 -2.32 -12.33 4.64
N TYR A 44 -1.61 -11.32 5.15
CA TYR A 44 -2.11 -10.33 6.11
C TYR A 44 -1.97 -8.88 5.62
N ASP A 45 -1.46 -8.66 4.40
CA ASP A 45 -1.28 -7.32 3.84
C ASP A 45 -2.63 -6.62 3.68
N TRP A 46 -2.78 -5.45 4.29
CA TRP A 46 -4.10 -4.81 4.47
C TRP A 46 -4.82 -4.50 3.16
N LEU A 47 -4.16 -3.77 2.25
CA LEU A 47 -4.71 -3.33 0.97
C LEU A 47 -4.61 -4.34 -0.19
N GLY A 48 -4.41 -5.63 0.10
CA GLY A 48 -4.27 -6.67 -0.93
C GLY A 48 -2.84 -6.89 -1.42
N ASN A 49 -2.68 -7.53 -2.58
CA ASN A 49 -1.35 -7.77 -3.13
C ASN A 49 -0.82 -6.52 -3.85
N GLY A 50 0.32 -5.97 -3.46
CA GLY A 50 0.88 -4.76 -4.06
C GLY A 50 2.28 -4.40 -3.58
N MET A 51 2.92 -3.41 -4.21
CA MET A 51 4.04 -2.69 -3.60
C MET A 51 3.49 -1.50 -2.80
N TYR A 52 3.90 -1.39 -1.54
CA TYR A 52 3.30 -0.48 -0.57
C TYR A 52 4.07 0.82 -0.44
N PHE A 53 3.34 1.94 -0.40
CA PHE A 53 3.89 3.28 -0.24
C PHE A 53 3.08 4.08 0.77
N TRP A 54 3.76 4.92 1.54
CA TRP A 54 3.17 6.02 2.30
C TRP A 54 2.97 7.21 1.37
N GLU A 55 1.74 7.70 1.23
CA GLU A 55 1.46 8.84 0.37
C GLU A 55 1.91 10.14 1.03
N ASN A 56 2.79 10.89 0.36
CA ASN A 56 3.29 12.20 0.78
C ASN A 56 3.94 12.24 2.18
N ASP A 57 4.29 11.07 2.74
CA ASP A 57 4.78 10.97 4.11
C ASP A 57 6.10 10.15 4.19
N PRO A 58 7.25 10.80 3.90
CA PRO A 58 8.55 10.16 4.02
C PRO A 58 8.93 9.86 5.47
N ILE A 59 8.39 10.60 6.44
CA ILE A 59 8.70 10.45 7.86
C ILE A 59 8.09 9.14 8.36
N ARG A 60 6.81 8.90 8.11
CA ARG A 60 6.17 7.63 8.50
C ARG A 60 6.83 6.42 7.82
N ALA A 61 7.22 6.55 6.54
CA ALA A 61 7.97 5.50 5.85
C ALA A 61 9.32 5.20 6.54
N TRP A 62 10.01 6.24 7.01
CA TRP A 62 11.26 6.11 7.77
C TRP A 62 11.04 5.45 9.14
N GLU A 63 10.03 5.90 9.88
CA GLU A 63 9.64 5.30 11.17
C GLU A 63 9.33 3.82 11.01
N TYR A 64 8.51 3.46 10.01
CA TYR A 64 8.13 2.08 9.74
C TYR A 64 9.36 1.18 9.52
N VAL A 65 10.32 1.61 8.70
CA VAL A 65 11.48 0.77 8.39
C VAL A 65 12.42 0.63 9.59
N ASN A 66 12.50 1.65 10.46
CA ASN A 66 13.23 1.54 11.72
C ASN A 66 12.54 0.56 12.70
N GLU A 67 11.22 0.63 12.83
CA GLU A 67 10.45 -0.36 13.59
C GLU A 67 10.60 -1.77 13.00
N ALA A 68 10.61 -1.90 11.67
CA ALA A 68 10.81 -3.17 10.99
C ALA A 68 12.21 -3.74 11.23
N LYS A 69 13.25 -2.90 11.29
CA LYS A 69 14.60 -3.29 11.71
C LYS A 69 14.63 -3.82 13.14
N LEU A 70 13.94 -3.17 14.08
CA LEU A 70 13.88 -3.68 15.46
C LEU A 70 13.28 -5.09 15.53
N ARG A 71 12.29 -5.39 14.69
CA ARG A 71 11.65 -6.71 14.60
C ARG A 71 12.48 -7.74 13.83
N ASN A 72 13.22 -7.31 12.81
CA ASN A 72 14.04 -8.20 11.97
C ASN A 72 15.31 -7.47 11.48
N PRO A 73 16.35 -7.41 12.33
CA PRO A 73 17.57 -6.67 12.02
C PRO A 73 18.29 -7.17 10.77
N ASP A 74 18.27 -8.48 10.52
CA ASP A 74 18.94 -9.11 9.38
C ASP A 74 18.28 -8.77 8.04
N LYS A 75 16.96 -8.50 8.05
CA LYS A 75 16.22 -8.11 6.85
C LYS A 75 16.37 -6.63 6.52
N TYR A 76 16.62 -5.80 7.52
CA TYR A 76 16.77 -4.35 7.39
C TYR A 76 18.06 -3.84 8.06
N PRO A 77 19.25 -4.36 7.68
CA PRO A 77 20.50 -3.95 8.31
C PRO A 77 20.73 -2.44 8.15
N ASN A 78 20.35 -1.85 7.01
CA ASN A 78 20.50 -0.44 6.67
C ASN A 78 19.16 0.17 6.22
N PRO A 79 18.29 0.57 7.17
CA PRO A 79 17.00 1.20 6.87
C PRO A 79 17.17 2.41 5.95
N THR A 80 16.36 2.48 4.91
CA THR A 80 16.40 3.49 3.85
C THR A 80 14.99 3.80 3.39
N VAL A 81 14.75 5.03 2.92
CA VAL A 81 13.50 5.41 2.25
C VAL A 81 13.78 5.78 0.80
N VAL A 82 12.94 5.27 -0.11
CA VAL A 82 12.93 5.63 -1.53
C VAL A 82 11.63 6.37 -1.84
N GLY A 83 11.74 7.49 -2.57
CA GLY A 83 10.58 8.16 -3.15
C GLY A 83 10.17 7.54 -4.47
N ALA A 84 8.89 7.59 -4.80
CA ALA A 84 8.32 7.13 -6.06
C ALA A 84 7.28 8.13 -6.57
N VAL A 85 7.30 8.38 -7.87
CA VAL A 85 6.23 9.12 -8.56
C VAL A 85 5.18 8.10 -9.00
N LEU A 86 3.99 8.19 -8.42
CA LEU A 86 2.92 7.22 -8.61
C LEU A 86 1.78 7.85 -9.39
N ASP A 87 1.38 7.22 -10.48
CA ASP A 87 0.07 7.42 -11.11
C ASP A 87 -0.89 6.39 -10.52
N LEU A 88 -2.00 6.83 -9.94
CA LEU A 88 -2.91 5.89 -9.28
C LEU A 88 -3.76 5.06 -10.27
N GLY A 89 -3.82 5.42 -11.55
CA GLY A 89 -4.59 4.71 -12.57
C GLY A 89 -6.07 4.55 -12.17
N HIS A 90 -6.64 3.37 -12.47
CA HIS A 90 -7.94 2.99 -11.90
C HIS A 90 -7.74 2.55 -10.44
N CYS A 91 -7.94 3.49 -9.52
CA CYS A 91 -7.64 3.32 -8.09
C CYS A 91 -8.89 2.92 -7.29
N LEU A 92 -8.82 1.82 -6.54
CA LEU A 92 -9.78 1.49 -5.49
C LEU A 92 -9.51 2.39 -4.27
N ASN A 93 -10.07 3.60 -4.28
CA ASN A 93 -9.87 4.59 -3.23
C ASN A 93 -10.88 4.42 -2.08
N LEU A 94 -10.47 3.77 -1.00
CA LEU A 94 -11.34 3.41 0.12
C LEU A 94 -11.71 4.59 1.03
N SER A 95 -11.24 5.80 0.74
CA SER A 95 -11.80 7.03 1.34
C SER A 95 -13.15 7.41 0.71
N GLU A 96 -13.41 6.98 -0.53
CA GLU A 96 -14.59 7.35 -1.31
C GLU A 96 -15.77 6.38 -1.07
N ASN A 97 -16.98 6.92 -0.99
CA ASN A 97 -18.16 6.16 -0.57
C ASN A 97 -18.60 5.08 -1.56
N HIS A 98 -18.40 5.27 -2.86
CA HIS A 98 -18.78 4.26 -3.85
C HIS A 98 -17.85 3.04 -3.80
N TYR A 99 -16.54 3.24 -3.64
CA TYR A 99 -15.59 2.12 -3.46
C TYR A 99 -15.76 1.40 -2.12
N LYS A 100 -16.11 2.11 -1.04
CA LYS A 100 -16.50 1.44 0.22
C LYS A 100 -17.76 0.58 0.06
N LYS A 101 -18.75 1.02 -0.72
CA LYS A 101 -19.93 0.20 -1.04
C LYS A 101 -19.56 -1.03 -1.86
N LEU A 102 -18.68 -0.87 -2.85
CA LEU A 102 -18.16 -1.97 -3.66
C LEU A 102 -17.42 -3.02 -2.81
N LEU A 103 -16.54 -2.59 -1.91
CA LEU A 103 -15.82 -3.50 -1.02
C LEU A 103 -16.77 -4.24 -0.06
N LYS A 104 -17.81 -3.55 0.43
CA LYS A 104 -18.84 -4.18 1.27
C LYS A 104 -19.64 -5.24 0.51
N ASP A 105 -20.00 -4.99 -0.74
CA ASP A 105 -20.64 -5.99 -1.60
C ASP A 105 -19.72 -7.20 -1.83
N ALA A 106 -18.43 -6.96 -2.11
CA ALA A 106 -17.44 -8.00 -2.26
C ALA A 106 -17.31 -8.87 -1.00
N TYR A 107 -17.36 -8.28 0.20
CA TYR A 107 -17.39 -9.02 1.47
C TYR A 107 -18.58 -9.99 1.54
N PHE A 108 -19.80 -9.52 1.25
CA PHE A 108 -20.98 -10.39 1.33
C PHE A 108 -20.96 -11.51 0.28
N ARG A 109 -20.45 -11.22 -0.92
CA ARG A 109 -20.24 -12.25 -1.95
C ARG A 109 -19.18 -13.26 -1.53
N PHE A 110 -18.09 -12.81 -0.92
CA PHE A 110 -17.04 -13.67 -0.39
C PHE A 110 -17.55 -14.55 0.77
N GLU A 111 -18.33 -13.99 1.70
CA GLU A 111 -18.97 -14.71 2.80
C GLU A 111 -19.93 -15.78 2.28
N LYS A 112 -20.79 -15.43 1.31
CA LYS A 112 -21.67 -16.41 0.67
C LYS A 112 -20.89 -17.53 0.00
N PHE A 113 -19.84 -17.19 -0.76
CA PHE A 113 -18.97 -18.18 -1.39
C PHE A 113 -18.30 -19.11 -0.35
N ALA A 114 -17.84 -18.58 0.78
CA ALA A 114 -17.26 -19.37 1.85
C ALA A 114 -18.27 -20.35 2.46
N ILE A 115 -19.51 -19.91 2.70
CA ILE A 115 -20.60 -20.76 3.20
C ILE A 115 -20.91 -21.89 2.20
N GLU A 116 -21.04 -21.58 0.91
CA GLU A 116 -21.39 -22.55 -0.14
C GLU A 116 -20.29 -23.59 -0.35
N THR A 117 -19.03 -23.22 -0.13
CA THR A 117 -17.86 -24.11 -0.32
C THR A 117 -17.40 -24.80 0.97
N GLY A 118 -17.94 -24.41 2.13
CA GLY A 118 -17.47 -24.86 3.43
C GLY A 118 -16.10 -24.30 3.83
N ALA A 119 -15.62 -23.24 3.17
CA ALA A 119 -14.36 -22.59 3.49
C ALA A 119 -14.48 -21.77 4.79
N GLU A 120 -13.41 -21.73 5.59
CA GLU A 120 -13.37 -20.90 6.78
C GLU A 120 -13.09 -19.43 6.43
N MET A 121 -13.88 -18.51 7.00
CA MET A 121 -13.66 -17.08 6.83
C MET A 121 -12.45 -16.59 7.62
N PRO A 122 -11.48 -15.91 6.99
CA PRO A 122 -10.36 -15.31 7.69
C PRO A 122 -10.83 -14.23 8.67
N LYS A 123 -10.01 -13.94 9.67
CA LYS A 123 -10.27 -12.90 10.67
C LYS A 123 -9.06 -11.97 10.78
N ASN A 124 -9.33 -10.67 10.88
CA ASN A 124 -8.31 -9.71 11.30
C ASN A 124 -7.93 -10.00 12.75
N LYS A 125 -6.65 -9.94 13.06
CA LYS A 125 -6.12 -10.35 14.37
C LYS A 125 -5.03 -9.39 14.83
N GLU A 126 -4.86 -9.36 16.15
CA GLU A 126 -3.76 -8.67 16.79
C GLU A 126 -2.43 -9.32 16.39
N ALA A 127 -1.41 -8.49 16.10
CA ALA A 127 -0.04 -8.95 15.90
C ALA A 127 0.66 -9.29 17.23
N TYR A 128 0.26 -8.63 18.30
CA TYR A 128 0.75 -8.79 19.67
C TYR A 128 -0.33 -8.35 20.66
N SER A 129 -0.22 -8.75 21.93
CA SER A 129 -1.18 -8.37 22.96
C SER A 129 -1.29 -6.85 23.07
N GLY A 130 -2.49 -6.30 22.87
CA GLY A 130 -2.73 -4.85 22.92
C GLY A 130 -2.54 -4.15 21.56
N ASP A 131 -2.43 -4.89 20.46
CA ASP A 131 -2.46 -4.33 19.11
C ASP A 131 -3.88 -3.86 18.74
N HIS A 132 -4.22 -2.63 19.13
CA HIS A 132 -5.49 -2.00 18.79
C HIS A 132 -5.61 -1.70 17.29
N ASP A 133 -4.49 -1.55 16.59
CA ASP A 133 -4.40 -1.20 15.17
C ASP A 133 -4.61 -2.42 14.25
N LYS A 134 -4.61 -3.64 14.81
CA LYS A 134 -4.73 -4.93 14.10
C LYS A 134 -3.84 -4.94 12.87
N LEU A 135 -2.53 -4.97 13.06
CA LEU A 135 -1.57 -4.94 11.96
C LEU A 135 -1.68 -6.16 11.02
N LEU A 136 -2.26 -7.27 11.49
CA LEU A 136 -2.52 -8.46 10.68
C LEU A 136 -3.96 -8.48 10.17
N ARG A 137 -4.16 -8.23 8.88
CA ARG A 137 -5.49 -8.08 8.28
C ARG A 137 -5.87 -9.14 7.23
N PRO A 138 -5.84 -10.46 7.54
CA PRO A 138 -6.21 -11.49 6.58
C PRO A 138 -7.61 -11.37 5.98
N LEU A 139 -8.59 -10.86 6.75
CA LEU A 139 -9.95 -10.69 6.24
C LEU A 139 -10.00 -9.57 5.20
N ASP A 140 -9.47 -8.39 5.55
CA ASP A 140 -9.49 -7.23 4.65
C ASP A 140 -8.77 -7.56 3.34
N ARG A 141 -7.60 -8.22 3.44
CA ARG A 141 -6.88 -8.74 2.29
C ARG A 141 -7.74 -9.67 1.44
N ALA A 142 -8.36 -10.68 2.06
CA ALA A 142 -9.12 -11.69 1.34
C ALA A 142 -10.31 -11.08 0.59
N VAL A 143 -10.99 -10.09 1.19
CA VAL A 143 -12.08 -9.37 0.54
C VAL A 143 -11.60 -8.57 -0.67
N ILE A 144 -10.47 -7.84 -0.53
CA ILE A 144 -9.88 -7.08 -1.64
C ILE A 144 -9.42 -8.02 -2.77
N GLU A 145 -8.76 -9.12 -2.44
CA GLU A 145 -8.32 -10.08 -3.44
C GLU A 145 -9.49 -10.83 -4.09
N PHE A 146 -10.57 -11.09 -3.36
CA PHE A 146 -11.81 -11.64 -3.92
C PHE A 146 -12.47 -10.66 -4.91
N LEU A 147 -12.52 -9.36 -4.56
CA LEU A 147 -12.98 -8.32 -5.47
C LEU A 147 -12.14 -8.33 -6.76
N HIS A 148 -10.80 -8.32 -6.64
CA HIS A 148 -9.92 -8.38 -7.80
C HIS A 148 -10.10 -9.66 -8.64
N ALA A 149 -10.27 -10.81 -8.00
CA ALA A 149 -10.44 -12.10 -8.67
C ALA A 149 -11.79 -12.23 -9.39
N THR A 150 -12.78 -11.42 -9.02
CA THR A 150 -14.13 -11.48 -9.61
C THR A 150 -14.44 -10.30 -10.55
N ASN A 151 -13.52 -9.36 -10.71
CA ASN A 151 -13.59 -8.26 -11.67
C ASN A 151 -13.25 -8.75 -13.09
N THR A 152 -13.90 -8.16 -14.09
CA THR A 152 -13.45 -8.30 -15.50
C THR A 152 -12.15 -7.50 -15.72
N ASP A 153 -11.52 -7.69 -16.89
CA ASP A 153 -10.28 -6.99 -17.23
C ASP A 153 -10.44 -5.46 -17.20
N GLU A 154 -11.59 -4.94 -17.64
CA GLU A 154 -11.91 -3.51 -17.65
C GLU A 154 -12.17 -2.93 -16.25
N GLN A 155 -12.45 -3.81 -15.28
CA GLN A 155 -12.73 -3.45 -13.89
C GLN A 155 -11.51 -3.62 -12.99
N GLN A 156 -10.38 -4.09 -13.52
CA GLN A 156 -9.17 -4.26 -12.72
C GLN A 156 -8.68 -2.93 -12.16
N PHE A 157 -8.26 -2.97 -10.90
CA PHE A 157 -7.68 -1.82 -10.22
C PHE A 157 -6.16 -1.86 -10.34
N ASP A 158 -5.57 -0.73 -10.72
CA ASP A 158 -4.13 -0.55 -10.80
C ASP A 158 -3.51 -0.31 -9.42
N SER A 159 -4.29 0.26 -8.51
CA SER A 159 -3.88 0.59 -7.14
C SER A 159 -5.05 0.48 -6.16
N VAL A 160 -4.70 0.31 -4.88
CA VAL A 160 -5.64 0.40 -3.76
C VAL A 160 -5.11 1.46 -2.80
N ARG A 161 -5.97 2.36 -2.34
CA ARG A 161 -5.62 3.48 -1.45
C ARG A 161 -6.52 3.49 -0.24
N GLY A 162 -5.96 3.67 0.95
CA GLY A 162 -6.72 3.74 2.20
C GLY A 162 -6.04 4.58 3.27
N MET A 163 -6.83 5.19 4.15
CA MET A 163 -6.34 5.86 5.35
C MET A 163 -6.22 4.84 6.49
N PHE A 164 -5.00 4.62 6.97
CA PHE A 164 -4.73 3.76 8.11
C PHE A 164 -4.65 4.61 9.37
N VAL A 165 -5.54 4.37 10.32
CA VAL A 165 -5.51 4.98 11.66
C VAL A 165 -4.62 4.10 12.52
N GLU A 166 -3.54 4.66 13.06
CA GLU A 166 -2.48 3.93 13.76
C GLU A 166 -1.87 4.76 14.88
N GLY A 167 -1.47 4.08 15.95
CA GLY A 167 -0.81 4.68 17.10
C GLY A 167 -1.80 5.22 18.13
N GLU A 168 -1.26 5.83 19.18
CA GLU A 168 -2.07 6.41 20.26
C GLU A 168 -2.71 7.74 19.83
N GLU A 169 -3.74 8.17 20.58
CA GLU A 169 -4.29 9.52 20.46
C GLU A 169 -3.19 10.56 20.70
N LEU A 170 -3.12 11.60 19.87
CA LEU A 170 -2.11 12.68 20.02
C LEU A 170 -2.20 13.41 21.38
N TYR A 171 -3.39 13.44 21.96
CA TYR A 171 -3.70 14.01 23.27
C TYR A 171 -5.05 13.46 23.73
N LYS A 172 -5.34 13.54 25.05
CA LYS A 172 -6.55 12.97 25.64
C LYS A 172 -7.83 13.41 24.92
N GLY A 173 -8.55 12.45 24.33
CA GLY A 173 -9.80 12.65 23.61
C GLY A 173 -9.63 13.10 22.16
N ALA A 174 -8.44 12.97 21.58
CA ALA A 174 -8.19 13.34 20.19
C ALA A 174 -8.83 12.35 19.20
N GLY A 175 -9.34 12.87 18.08
CA GLY A 175 -9.68 12.03 16.91
C GLY A 175 -8.48 11.73 16.00
N PHE A 176 -7.30 12.22 16.36
CA PHE A 176 -6.07 12.10 15.59
C PHE A 176 -5.10 11.17 16.31
N HIS A 177 -4.41 10.31 15.56
CA HIS A 177 -3.48 9.34 16.12
C HIS A 177 -2.08 9.54 15.54
N GLU A 178 -1.06 9.27 16.35
CA GLU A 178 0.36 9.55 16.09
C GLU A 178 0.87 9.12 14.72
N LYS A 179 0.39 7.97 14.23
CA LYS A 179 0.93 7.31 13.03
C LYS A 179 -0.11 7.21 11.92
N THR A 180 -1.22 7.95 12.02
CA THR A 180 -2.25 7.96 10.99
C THR A 180 -1.67 8.40 9.66
N HIS A 181 -1.86 7.61 8.61
CA HIS A 181 -1.30 7.89 7.29
C HIS A 181 -2.20 7.39 6.17
N VAL A 182 -1.94 7.86 4.96
CA VAL A 182 -2.52 7.26 3.75
C VAL A 182 -1.53 6.25 3.19
N GLN A 183 -2.01 5.03 3.00
CA GLN A 183 -1.24 3.94 2.43
C GLN A 183 -1.77 3.61 1.04
N ILE A 184 -0.85 3.33 0.12
CA ILE A 184 -1.14 2.94 -1.27
C ILE A 184 -0.49 1.59 -1.54
N ALA A 185 -1.25 0.64 -2.07
CA ALA A 185 -0.74 -0.58 -2.67
C ALA A 185 -0.83 -0.45 -4.20
N ILE A 186 0.32 -0.34 -4.87
CA ILE A 186 0.40 -0.38 -6.33
C ILE A 186 0.42 -1.84 -6.78
N ARG A 187 -0.54 -2.21 -7.63
CA ARG A 187 -0.68 -3.57 -8.19
C ARG A 187 -0.05 -3.66 -9.58
N ASN A 188 -0.23 -2.62 -10.38
CA ASN A 188 0.29 -2.54 -11.74
C ASN A 188 1.63 -1.78 -11.76
N PRO A 189 2.77 -2.40 -12.13
CA PRO A 189 4.07 -1.72 -12.14
C PRO A 189 4.12 -0.51 -13.10
N MET A 190 3.27 -0.47 -14.12
CA MET A 190 3.21 0.66 -15.07
C MET A 190 2.74 1.98 -14.42
N MET A 191 2.20 1.89 -13.21
CA MET A 191 1.77 3.04 -12.41
C MET A 191 2.91 3.69 -11.63
N ILE A 192 4.08 3.07 -11.58
CA ILE A 192 5.28 3.68 -11.00
C ILE A 192 6.03 4.36 -12.14
N LYS A 193 6.01 5.69 -12.15
CA LYS A 193 6.60 6.49 -13.24
C LYS A 193 8.09 6.75 -13.04
N GLY A 194 8.57 6.57 -11.82
CA GLY A 194 9.98 6.65 -11.48
C GLY A 194 10.22 6.55 -9.99
N TYR A 195 11.43 6.16 -9.62
CA TYR A 195 11.94 6.22 -8.26
C TYR A 195 12.95 7.35 -8.14
N PHE A 196 13.06 7.95 -6.95
CA PHE A 196 13.98 9.05 -6.69
C PHE A 196 14.57 8.98 -5.28
N ARG A 197 15.75 9.58 -5.14
CA ARG A 197 16.36 9.84 -3.84
C ARG A 197 15.74 11.10 -3.26
N LEU A 198 15.44 11.08 -1.97
CA LEU A 198 15.05 12.29 -1.26
C LEU A 198 16.21 13.28 -1.29
N ILE A 199 15.87 14.57 -1.32
CA ILE A 199 16.85 15.64 -1.23
C ILE A 199 17.12 15.90 0.26
N ASP A 200 18.32 15.57 0.73
CA ASP A 200 18.68 15.68 2.15
C ASP A 200 18.81 17.14 2.65
N LYS A 201 19.12 18.09 1.75
CA LYS A 201 19.16 19.53 2.02
C LYS A 201 18.61 20.28 0.82
N HIS A 202 17.68 21.21 1.03
CA HIS A 202 17.22 22.09 -0.05
C HIS A 202 18.42 22.79 -0.69
N MET A 203 18.46 22.80 -2.02
CA MET A 203 19.55 23.40 -2.78
C MET A 203 19.73 24.86 -2.35
N GLU A 204 20.98 25.24 -2.05
CA GLU A 204 21.33 26.65 -2.03
C GLU A 204 21.15 27.21 -3.44
N ILE A 205 20.57 28.41 -3.55
CA ILE A 205 20.38 29.08 -4.84
C ILE A 205 21.74 29.61 -5.27
N ASP A 206 22.24 29.16 -6.42
CA ASP A 206 23.41 29.75 -7.09
C ASP A 206 23.14 31.20 -7.52
#